data_AF-A0A068WP85-F1
#
_entry.id   AF-A0A068WP85-F1
#
_cell.length_a   1.000
_cell.length_b   1.000
_cell.length_c   1.000
_cell.angle_alpha   90.00
_cell.angle_beta   90.00
_cell.angle_gamma   90.00
#
_symmetry.space_group_name_H-M   'P 1'
#
loop_
_entity.id
_entity.type
_entity.pdbx_description
1 polymer ?
#
loop_
_entity_poly.entity_id
_entity_poly.type
_entity_poly.pdbx_seq_one_letter_code
_entity_poly.pdbx_strand_id
1 'polypeptide(L)'
;MLRAMRDNAASNEEAIASIQKALDIEIRVRNGAERLSQTYKDGPRNCLESARKQLWVAEAKIGFLRNQLARLKHAGSDDPTLPSLLPSNGVKITSPTSRQHLFPLEEEE
;
A
#
# COMPACT_ATOMS: atom_id res chain seq x y z
N MET A 1 5.50 34.96 11.72
CA MET A 1 4.55 33.88 11.34
C MET A 1 4.59 33.58 9.85
N LEU A 2 4.42 34.58 8.96
CA LEU A 2 4.44 34.39 7.49
C LEU A 2 5.71 33.72 6.90
N ARG A 3 6.89 34.00 7.48
CA ARG A 3 8.15 33.38 7.03
C ARG A 3 8.19 31.86 7.24
N ALA A 4 7.78 31.38 8.42
CA ALA A 4 7.79 29.96 8.74
C ALA A 4 6.82 29.12 7.86
N MET A 5 5.68 29.70 7.48
CA MET A 5 4.73 29.04 6.56
C MET A 5 5.32 28.90 5.15
N ARG A 6 6.05 29.91 4.69
CA ARG A 6 6.76 29.87 3.40
C ARG A 6 7.87 28.81 3.40
N ASP A 7 8.62 28.71 4.49
CA ASP A 7 9.70 27.72 4.61
C ASP A 7 9.15 26.29 4.64
N ASN A 8 7.99 26.08 5.30
CA ASN A 8 7.28 24.81 5.32
C ASN A 8 6.73 24.41 3.93
N ALA A 9 6.18 25.38 3.18
CA ALA A 9 5.71 25.14 1.82
C ALA A 9 6.86 24.78 0.87
N ALA A 10 8.00 25.48 0.97
CA ALA A 10 9.19 25.16 0.19
C ALA A 10 9.74 23.77 0.52
N SER A 11 9.78 23.39 1.80
CA SER A 11 10.19 22.05 2.23
C SER A 11 9.24 20.95 1.73
N ASN A 12 7.94 21.21 1.70
CA ASN A 12 6.96 20.29 1.13
C ASN A 12 7.14 20.10 -0.38
N GLU A 13 7.45 21.17 -1.12
CA GLU A 13 7.73 21.09 -2.56
C GLU A 13 8.97 20.22 -2.84
N GLU A 14 10.04 20.40 -2.06
CA GLU A 14 11.25 19.58 -2.15
C GLU A 14 10.98 18.10 -1.81
N ALA A 15 10.19 17.84 -0.77
CA ALA A 15 9.78 16.50 -0.39
C ALA A 15 8.93 15.83 -1.48
N ILE A 16 7.99 16.57 -2.08
CA ILE A 16 7.16 16.13 -3.21
C ILE A 16 8.04 15.75 -4.40
N ALA A 17 8.98 16.62 -4.79
CA ALA A 17 9.89 16.37 -5.91
C ALA A 17 10.78 15.13 -5.65
N SER A 18 11.28 14.97 -4.41
CA SER A 18 12.06 13.80 -4.01
C SER A 18 11.26 12.50 -4.11
N ILE A 19 10.02 12.49 -3.62
CA ILE A 19 9.12 11.32 -3.68
C ILE A 19 8.75 11.00 -5.13
N GLN A 20 8.51 12.01 -5.98
CA GLN A 20 8.27 11.81 -7.42
C GLN A 20 9.46 11.14 -8.10
N LYS A 21 10.69 11.61 -7.82
CA LYS A 21 11.91 10.98 -8.35
C LYS A 21 12.07 9.54 -7.89
N ALA A 22 11.80 9.24 -6.62
CA ALA A 22 11.83 7.88 -6.09
C ALA A 22 10.77 6.98 -6.75
N LEU A 23 9.57 7.52 -6.99
CA LEU A 23 8.49 6.81 -7.67
C LEU A 23 8.87 6.44 -9.10
N ASP A 24 9.48 7.35 -9.85
CA ASP A 24 9.97 7.11 -11.21
C ASP A 24 11.06 6.04 -11.27
N ILE A 25 11.96 6.01 -10.28
CA ILE A 25 12.96 4.95 -10.16
C ILE A 25 12.25 3.61 -9.95
N GLU A 26 11.32 3.53 -9.00
CA GLU A 26 10.67 2.27 -8.67
C GLU A 26 9.76 1.75 -9.80
N ILE A 27 9.11 2.65 -10.56
CA ILE A 27 8.37 2.28 -11.78
C ILE A 27 9.30 1.63 -12.81
N ARG A 28 10.51 2.18 -13.00
CA ARG A 28 11.50 1.59 -13.90
C ARG A 28 11.99 0.23 -13.41
N VAL A 29 12.22 0.08 -12.10
CA VAL A 29 12.60 -1.21 -11.47
C VAL A 29 11.50 -2.24 -11.68
N ARG A 30 10.23 -1.92 -11.38
CA ARG A 30 9.07 -2.79 -11.60
C ARG A 30 9.02 -3.27 -13.05
N ASN A 31 9.08 -2.34 -14.01
CA ASN A 31 9.05 -2.68 -15.44
C ASN A 31 10.23 -3.56 -15.85
N GLY A 32 11.41 -3.35 -15.26
CA GLY A 32 12.58 -4.20 -15.47
C GLY A 32 12.38 -5.61 -14.94
N ALA A 33 11.87 -5.73 -13.71
CA ALA A 33 11.58 -7.01 -13.06
C ALA A 33 10.49 -7.80 -13.80
N GLU A 34 9.46 -7.12 -14.31
CA GLU A 34 8.41 -7.72 -15.15
C GLU A 34 9.01 -8.30 -16.44
N ARG A 35 9.85 -7.52 -17.15
CA ARG A 35 10.56 -8.02 -18.33
C ARG A 35 11.42 -9.23 -18.00
N LEU A 36 12.18 -9.20 -16.90
CA LEU A 36 12.99 -10.35 -16.47
C LEU A 36 12.13 -11.57 -16.14
N SER A 37 11.00 -11.38 -15.47
CA SER A 37 10.06 -12.47 -15.19
C SER A 37 9.53 -13.10 -16.48
N GLN A 38 9.27 -12.30 -17.51
CA GLN A 38 8.85 -12.79 -18.82
C GLN A 38 9.98 -13.49 -19.57
N THR A 39 11.21 -12.94 -19.52
CA THR A 39 12.39 -13.54 -20.15
C THR A 39 12.73 -14.90 -19.55
N TYR A 40 12.62 -15.05 -18.23
CA TYR A 40 12.94 -16.29 -17.52
C TYR A 40 11.73 -17.20 -17.26
N LYS A 41 10.59 -16.99 -17.93
CA LYS A 41 9.38 -17.79 -17.72
C LYS A 41 9.61 -19.30 -17.87
N ASP A 42 10.45 -19.67 -18.84
CA ASP A 42 10.86 -21.05 -19.13
C ASP A 42 12.36 -21.26 -18.80
N GLY A 43 12.96 -20.31 -18.08
CA GLY A 43 14.38 -20.27 -17.76
C GLY A 43 14.73 -20.81 -16.37
N PRO A 44 15.94 -20.53 -15.87
CA PRO A 44 16.37 -20.96 -14.54
C PRO A 44 15.43 -20.46 -13.45
N ARG A 45 14.96 -21.38 -12.60
CA ARG A 45 13.96 -21.11 -11.56
C ARG A 45 14.38 -20.02 -10.58
N ASN A 46 15.67 -19.98 -10.23
CA ASN A 46 16.26 -18.96 -9.34
C ASN A 46 16.17 -17.54 -9.93
N CYS A 47 16.38 -17.39 -11.24
CA CYS A 47 16.27 -16.10 -11.92
C CYS A 47 14.82 -15.62 -11.94
N LEU A 48 13.88 -16.52 -12.27
CA LEU A 48 12.44 -16.23 -12.27
C LEU A 48 11.93 -15.84 -10.88
N GLU A 49 12.33 -16.58 -9.84
CA GLU A 49 11.94 -16.30 -8.46
C GLU A 49 12.48 -14.95 -7.99
N SER A 50 13.74 -14.65 -8.32
CA SER A 50 14.36 -13.36 -7.99
C SER A 50 13.65 -12.20 -8.71
N ALA A 51 13.31 -12.36 -9.99
CA ALA A 51 12.56 -11.37 -10.76
C ALA A 51 11.16 -11.13 -10.18
N ARG A 52 10.44 -12.20 -9.81
CA ARG A 52 9.12 -12.10 -9.16
C ARG A 52 9.19 -11.41 -7.79
N LYS A 53 10.21 -11.72 -6.99
CA LYS A 53 10.45 -11.05 -5.71
C LYS A 53 10.70 -9.55 -5.91
N GLN A 54 11.54 -9.19 -6.87
CA GLN A 54 11.79 -7.77 -7.18
C GLN A 54 10.54 -7.05 -7.66
N LEU A 55 9.72 -7.71 -8.50
CA LEU A 55 8.45 -7.17 -8.97
C LEU A 55 7.52 -6.85 -7.79
N TRP A 56 7.32 -7.81 -6.89
CA TRP A 56 6.47 -7.64 -5.71
C TRP A 56 6.96 -6.53 -4.77
N VAL A 57 8.28 -6.47 -4.50
CA VAL A 57 8.86 -5.40 -3.68
C VAL A 57 8.66 -4.04 -4.32
N ALA A 58 8.84 -3.93 -5.63
CA ALA A 58 8.70 -2.67 -6.36
C ALA A 58 7.25 -2.17 -6.33
N GLU A 59 6.28 -3.06 -6.52
CA GLU A 59 4.86 -2.73 -6.43
C GLU A 59 4.46 -2.20 -5.05
N ALA A 60 4.92 -2.86 -3.98
CA ALA A 60 4.67 -2.41 -2.62
C ALA A 60 5.26 -1.00 -2.37
N LYS A 61 6.49 -0.76 -2.81
CA LYS A 61 7.14 0.56 -2.69
C LYS A 61 6.43 1.64 -3.51
N ILE A 62 5.99 1.33 -4.72
CA ILE A 62 5.17 2.25 -5.54
C ILE A 62 3.90 2.65 -4.80
N GLY A 63 3.20 1.67 -4.20
CA GLY A 63 2.00 1.93 -3.40
C GLY A 63 2.29 2.86 -2.22
N PHE A 64 3.35 2.59 -1.47
CA PHE A 64 3.80 3.42 -0.36
C PHE A 64 4.15 4.86 -0.80
N LEU A 65 4.94 5.03 -1.86
CA LEU A 65 5.34 6.34 -2.38
C LEU A 65 4.13 7.16 -2.87
N ARG A 66 3.18 6.51 -3.55
CA ARG A 66 1.91 7.16 -3.96
C ARG A 66 1.09 7.63 -2.77
N ASN A 67 1.01 6.82 -1.71
CA ASN A 67 0.31 7.20 -0.49
C ASN A 67 0.97 8.42 0.18
N GLN A 68 2.30 8.43 0.30
CA GLN A 68 3.03 9.58 0.83
C GLN A 68 2.79 10.85 0.00
N LEU A 69 2.83 10.74 -1.32
CA LEU A 69 2.59 11.87 -2.22
C LEU A 69 1.17 12.43 -2.08
N ALA A 70 0.16 11.56 -1.93
CA ALA A 70 -1.23 11.98 -1.70
C ALA A 70 -1.35 12.76 -0.38
N ARG A 71 -0.76 12.24 0.70
CA ARG A 71 -0.79 12.88 2.02
C ARG A 71 -0.14 14.26 2.02
N LEU A 72 1.00 14.43 1.33
CA LEU A 72 1.68 15.72 1.24
C LEU A 72 0.92 16.75 0.42
N LYS A 73 0.28 16.33 -0.68
CA LYS A 73 -0.56 17.23 -1.49
C LYS A 73 -1.77 17.75 -0.72
N HIS A 74 -2.40 16.89 0.09
CA HIS A 74 -3.54 17.29 0.92
C HIS A 74 -3.14 18.07 2.18
N ALA A 75 -1.91 17.88 2.70
CA ALA A 75 -1.40 18.64 3.85
C ALA A 75 -1.08 20.13 3.53
N GLY A 76 -0.99 20.49 2.25
CA GLY A 76 -0.86 21.89 1.81
C GLY A 76 -2.19 22.57 1.48
N SER A 77 -3.29 21.80 1.42
CA SER A 77 -4.65 22.30 1.21
C SER A 77 -5.39 22.29 2.54
N ASP A 78 -5.15 23.28 3.39
CA ASP A 78 -6.06 23.61 4.50
C ASP A 78 -7.35 24.22 3.91
N ASP A 79 -8.13 23.41 3.17
CA ASP A 79 -9.54 23.68 2.93
C ASP A 79 -10.32 22.87 3.98
N PRO A 80 -11.01 23.53 4.94
CA PRO A 80 -11.78 22.85 6.00
C PRO A 80 -13.06 22.19 5.49
N THR A 81 -13.13 21.81 4.21
CA THR A 81 -14.35 21.30 3.58
C THR A 81 -14.15 19.92 2.96
N LEU A 82 -13.76 18.91 3.74
CA LEU A 82 -14.24 17.54 3.48
C LEU A 82 -14.51 16.78 4.78
N PRO A 83 -15.70 16.18 4.95
CA PRO A 83 -16.12 15.54 6.18
C PRO A 83 -15.48 14.15 6.36
N SER A 84 -14.84 13.97 7.52
CA SER A 84 -14.80 12.77 8.36
C SER A 84 -14.66 11.41 7.66
N LEU A 85 -13.41 10.91 7.54
CA LEU A 85 -13.14 9.47 7.58
C LEU A 85 -12.77 9.06 9.01
N LEU A 86 -13.75 9.13 9.91
CA LEU A 86 -13.74 8.31 11.13
C LEU A 86 -14.44 6.99 10.81
N PRO A 87 -13.82 5.82 11.01
CA PRO A 87 -14.57 4.60 11.19
C PRO A 87 -15.33 4.74 12.51
N SER A 88 -16.66 4.89 12.41
CA SER A 88 -17.55 4.89 13.56
C SER A 88 -17.44 3.52 14.25
N ASN A 89 -16.74 3.49 15.37
CA ASN A 89 -16.82 2.40 16.33
C ASN A 89 -18.24 2.38 16.92
N GLY A 90 -19.13 1.61 16.29
CA GLY A 90 -20.43 1.27 16.80
C GLY A 90 -20.48 -0.20 17.18
N VAL A 91 -20.00 -0.55 18.38
CA VAL A 91 -20.32 -1.83 19.01
C VAL A 91 -21.84 -1.93 19.17
N LYS A 92 -22.48 -2.87 18.48
CA LYS A 92 -23.70 -3.54 18.95
C LYS A 92 -23.58 -5.04 18.73
N ILE A 93 -23.13 -5.68 19.81
CA ILE A 93 -23.50 -7.02 20.27
C ILE A 93 -24.86 -7.45 19.71
N THR A 94 -24.89 -8.48 18.86
CA THR A 94 -25.88 -9.58 18.93
C THR A 94 -25.34 -10.74 18.10
N SER A 95 -25.03 -11.85 18.76
CA SER A 95 -24.80 -13.14 18.12
C SER A 95 -26.09 -13.61 17.45
N PRO A 96 -25.98 -14.43 16.39
CA PRO A 96 -26.68 -15.70 16.45
C PRO A 96 -25.72 -16.85 16.15
N THR A 97 -25.45 -17.64 17.18
CA THR A 97 -24.98 -19.02 17.06
C THR A 97 -25.98 -19.77 16.18
N SER A 98 -25.56 -20.16 14.97
CA SER A 98 -26.31 -21.14 14.17
C SER A 98 -25.41 -22.32 13.84
N ARG A 99 -25.56 -23.34 14.71
CA ARG A 99 -25.47 -24.77 14.45
C ARG A 99 -24.24 -25.26 13.66
N GLN A 100 -23.19 -25.59 14.40
CA GLN A 100 -22.23 -26.60 13.96
C GLN A 100 -22.91 -27.98 14.03
N HIS A 101 -23.05 -28.55 12.84
CA HIS A 101 -22.95 -29.97 12.50
C HIS A 101 -22.65 -30.91 13.69
N LEU A 102 -23.69 -31.61 14.16
CA LEU A 102 -23.60 -32.69 15.14
C LEU A 102 -23.05 -33.94 14.45
N PHE A 103 -21.83 -34.33 14.79
CA PHE A 103 -21.30 -35.67 14.49
C PHE A 103 -21.96 -36.69 15.43
N PRO A 104 -22.34 -37.89 14.97
CA PRO A 104 -22.78 -38.97 15.85
C PRO A 104 -21.58 -39.53 16.62
N LEU A 105 -21.72 -39.62 17.95
CA LEU A 105 -20.84 -40.47 18.76
C LEU A 105 -21.35 -41.90 18.62
N GLU A 106 -20.60 -42.72 17.89
CA GLU A 106 -20.56 -44.16 18.12
C GLU A 106 -19.77 -44.39 19.40
N GLU A 107 -20.39 -44.96 20.43
CA GLU A 107 -19.67 -45.73 21.43
C GLU A 107 -20.44 -47.03 21.68
N GLU A 108 -19.72 -48.12 21.38
CA GLU A 108 -19.98 -49.51 21.76
C GLU A 108 -19.94 -49.65 23.29
N GLU A 109 -20.96 -50.31 23.86
CA GLU A 109 -20.90 -51.61 24.57
C GLU A 109 -22.21 -51.86 25.33
#